data_AF-A0A1R4HKF6-F1
#
_entry.id   AF-A0A1R4HKF6-F1
#
_cell.length_a   1.000
_cell.length_b   1.000
_cell.length_c   1.000
_cell.angle_alpha   90.00
_cell.angle_beta   90.00
_cell.angle_gamma   90.00
#
_symmetry.space_group_name_H-M   'P 1'
#
loop_
_entity.id
_entity.type
_entity.pdbx_description
1 polymer ?
#
loop_
_entity_poly.entity_id
_entity_poly.type
_entity_poly.pdbx_seq_one_letter_code
_entity_poly.pdbx_strand_id
1 'polypeptide(L)'
;MTMQIRGASPATTPLRVAEISLAALRHNVRALRHSGARVIVVVKANAYGHGAHLVAPEVIAAGAEMVAVASLDEALALRQHGSTAPILCWLHEPTFDAAAAIEHRIELGVSSPDQLRRIAAAALSSGRPATAQLKLDTGLSRNGASPESWRELATAAQHASHAGLVRITGVFSHLANASAEADLAQAARFEHGLAELAALGVRPPLRHLAASAAALSSPHLRYDAVRVGLAAYGLEPGPERSPGGIMLRPVMTLATELVAVRRERQPPLGIVPLGYADGLPRALGDRGITVRVRGERVPIIGQIGMDECAVALTGGAAAATPGDRVVLFGDPAVGHPAVEEWSEQLGTINYEIVARIGPRVQRRTIGP
;
A
#
# COMPACT_ATOMS: atom_id res chain seq x y z
N MET A 1 9.26 6.61 55.80
CA MET A 1 8.20 5.86 55.09
C MET A 1 8.40 6.12 53.60
N THR A 2 9.18 5.26 52.95
CA THR A 2 9.71 5.50 51.60
C THR A 2 8.79 4.81 50.59
N MET A 3 8.10 5.59 49.76
CA MET A 3 7.28 5.08 48.65
C MET A 3 8.18 4.43 47.60
N GLN A 4 8.09 3.11 47.48
CA GLN A 4 8.65 2.38 46.33
C GLN A 4 7.81 2.67 45.08
N ILE A 5 8.45 3.27 44.09
CA ILE A 5 7.95 3.38 42.72
C ILE A 5 7.90 1.96 42.16
N ARG A 6 6.69 1.47 41.85
CA ARG A 6 6.49 0.17 41.17
C ARG A 6 7.09 0.26 39.77
N GLY A 7 8.02 -0.65 39.49
CA GLY A 7 8.67 -0.79 38.19
C GLY A 7 7.70 -1.05 37.05
N ALA A 8 8.08 -0.59 35.85
CA ALA A 8 7.35 -0.82 34.62
C ALA A 8 7.09 -2.32 34.40
N SER A 9 5.84 -2.67 34.11
CA SER A 9 5.43 -4.02 33.72
C SER A 9 6.16 -4.43 32.44
N PRO A 10 6.67 -5.67 32.30
CA PRO A 10 7.25 -6.14 31.04
C PRO A 10 6.17 -6.06 29.95
N ALA A 11 6.50 -5.44 28.81
CA ALA A 11 5.58 -5.26 27.71
C ALA A 11 5.06 -6.63 27.24
N THR A 12 3.77 -6.89 27.48
CA THR A 12 3.10 -8.13 27.04
C THR A 12 3.08 -8.16 25.52
N THR A 13 3.63 -9.21 24.91
CA THR A 13 3.51 -9.46 23.46
C THR A 13 2.03 -9.48 23.08
N PRO A 14 1.59 -8.72 22.06
CA PRO A 14 0.21 -8.78 21.60
C PRO A 14 -0.16 -10.19 21.14
N LEU A 15 -1.38 -10.62 21.42
CA LEU A 15 -1.88 -11.95 21.01
C LEU A 15 -1.77 -12.18 19.50
N ARG A 16 -1.95 -11.13 18.68
CA ARG A 16 -1.91 -11.16 17.22
C ARG A 16 -1.06 -10.00 16.72
N VAL A 17 0.00 -10.29 15.96
CA VAL A 17 0.94 -9.25 15.52
C VAL A 17 1.26 -9.36 14.03
N ALA A 18 1.21 -8.21 13.35
CA ALA A 18 1.82 -8.00 12.05
C ALA A 18 3.10 -7.20 12.29
N GLU A 19 4.25 -7.84 12.16
CA GLU A 19 5.55 -7.21 12.31
C GLU A 19 5.92 -6.50 11.01
N ILE A 20 6.22 -5.20 11.10
CA ILE A 20 6.47 -4.31 9.96
C ILE A 20 7.94 -3.91 9.94
N SER A 21 8.72 -4.50 9.02
CA SER A 21 10.15 -4.26 8.90
C SER A 21 10.47 -2.93 8.24
N LEU A 22 10.87 -1.94 9.05
CA LEU A 22 11.25 -0.62 8.54
C LEU A 22 12.54 -0.67 7.72
N ALA A 23 13.46 -1.58 8.06
CA ALA A 23 14.66 -1.82 7.27
C ALA A 23 14.32 -2.36 5.85
N ALA A 24 13.37 -3.28 5.73
CA ALA A 24 12.91 -3.79 4.43
C ALA A 24 12.21 -2.69 3.62
N LEU A 25 11.35 -1.90 4.28
CA LEU A 25 10.66 -0.77 3.65
C LEU A 25 11.66 0.26 3.09
N ARG A 26 12.63 0.69 3.91
CA ARG A 26 13.69 1.62 3.49
C ARG A 26 14.55 1.05 2.37
N HIS A 27 14.89 -0.23 2.43
CA HIS A 27 15.60 -0.93 1.35
C HIS A 27 14.82 -0.86 0.04
N ASN A 28 13.54 -1.23 0.04
CA ASN A 28 12.70 -1.24 -1.16
C ASN A 28 12.57 0.16 -1.78
N VAL A 29 12.26 1.18 -0.97
CA VAL A 29 12.15 2.56 -1.46
C VAL A 29 13.47 3.06 -2.04
N ARG A 30 14.60 2.80 -1.36
CA ARG A 30 15.92 3.19 -1.87
C ARG A 30 16.25 2.47 -3.17
N ALA A 31 15.98 1.17 -3.28
CA ALA A 31 16.22 0.43 -4.51
C ALA A 31 15.40 1.00 -5.69
N LEU A 32 14.14 1.36 -5.45
CA LEU A 32 13.27 1.99 -6.45
C LEU A 32 13.76 3.38 -6.87
N ARG A 33 14.38 4.16 -5.98
CA ARG A 33 14.96 5.48 -6.34
C ARG A 33 16.16 5.36 -7.27
N HIS A 34 16.95 4.30 -7.16
CA HIS A 34 18.07 4.06 -8.08
C HIS A 34 17.62 3.76 -9.51
N SER A 35 16.31 3.64 -9.76
CA SER A 35 15.73 3.49 -11.09
C SER A 35 15.76 4.76 -11.95
N GLY A 36 16.13 5.91 -11.36
CA GLY A 36 16.27 7.21 -12.05
C GLY A 36 15.06 8.14 -11.96
N ALA A 37 13.92 7.66 -11.46
CA ALA A 37 12.70 8.46 -11.27
C ALA A 37 12.47 8.81 -9.79
N ARG A 38 11.75 9.92 -9.54
CA ARG A 38 11.21 10.20 -8.19
C ARG A 38 10.22 9.10 -7.80
N VAL A 39 10.14 8.81 -6.50
CA VAL A 39 9.28 7.73 -5.99
C VAL A 39 8.14 8.33 -5.19
N ILE A 40 6.91 8.06 -5.64
CA ILE A 40 5.67 8.35 -4.91
C ILE A 40 5.21 7.03 -4.29
N VAL A 41 5.13 6.94 -2.96
CA VAL A 41 4.71 5.71 -2.30
C VAL A 41 3.22 5.71 -1.98
N VAL A 42 2.51 4.70 -2.46
CA VAL A 42 1.07 4.56 -2.25
C VAL A 42 0.81 3.88 -0.90
N VAL A 43 0.13 4.60 0.00
CA VAL A 43 -0.19 4.19 1.37
C VAL A 43 -1.70 4.07 1.64
N LYS A 44 -2.53 3.98 0.58
CA LYS A 44 -3.97 3.68 0.68
C LYS A 44 -4.23 2.33 1.36
N ALA A 45 -5.48 2.11 1.78
CA ALA A 45 -5.93 0.94 2.51
C ALA A 45 -5.04 0.64 3.73
N ASN A 46 -4.78 1.67 4.54
CA ASN A 46 -3.88 1.60 5.69
C ASN A 46 -2.48 1.06 5.32
N ALA A 47 -1.88 1.61 4.26
CA ALA A 47 -0.64 1.13 3.66
C ALA A 47 -0.70 -0.36 3.27
N TYR A 48 -1.74 -0.77 2.56
CA TYR A 48 -1.97 -2.17 2.18
C TYR A 48 -1.93 -3.10 3.41
N GLY A 49 -2.53 -2.65 4.51
CA GLY A 49 -2.54 -3.36 5.80
C GLY A 49 -1.27 -3.23 6.65
N HIS A 50 -0.25 -2.48 6.22
CA HIS A 50 1.02 -2.32 6.97
C HIS A 50 0.99 -1.23 8.05
N GLY A 51 -0.04 -0.39 8.08
CA GLY A 51 -0.14 0.74 9.02
C GLY A 51 0.36 2.04 8.39
N ALA A 52 -0.55 2.84 7.82
CA ALA A 52 -0.18 4.05 7.08
C ALA A 52 0.57 5.09 7.92
N HIS A 53 0.20 5.24 9.20
CA HIS A 53 0.87 6.15 10.13
C HIS A 53 2.31 5.71 10.47
N LEU A 54 2.61 4.41 10.39
CA LEU A 54 3.96 3.86 10.59
C LEU A 54 4.79 3.99 9.30
N VAL A 55 4.17 3.71 8.15
CA VAL A 55 4.84 3.65 6.85
C VAL A 55 5.15 5.04 6.30
N ALA A 56 4.21 5.99 6.39
CA ALA A 56 4.34 7.31 5.76
C ALA A 56 5.60 8.10 6.16
N PRO A 57 5.97 8.25 7.46
CA PRO A 57 7.19 8.96 7.82
C PRO A 57 8.45 8.23 7.33
N GLU A 58 8.46 6.91 7.37
CA GLU A 58 9.61 6.07 7.02
C GLU A 58 9.93 6.10 5.53
N VAL A 59 8.91 6.09 4.66
CA VAL A 59 9.14 6.16 3.22
C VAL A 59 9.64 7.53 2.78
N ILE A 60 9.18 8.60 3.45
CA ILE A 60 9.70 9.96 3.22
C ILE A 60 11.16 10.05 3.69
N ALA A 61 11.48 9.52 4.87
CA ALA A 61 12.86 9.45 5.36
C ALA A 61 13.77 8.59 4.46
N ALA A 62 13.21 7.60 3.76
CA ALA A 62 13.90 6.80 2.75
C ALA A 62 14.11 7.53 1.40
N GLY A 63 13.50 8.71 1.23
CA GLY A 63 13.64 9.57 0.07
C GLY A 63 12.48 9.51 -0.93
N ALA A 64 11.30 9.03 -0.53
CA ALA A 64 10.09 9.22 -1.34
C ALA A 64 9.76 10.71 -1.46
N GLU A 65 9.31 11.13 -2.65
CA GLU A 65 8.91 12.51 -2.95
C GLU A 65 7.65 12.90 -2.19
N MET A 66 6.69 11.98 -2.15
CA MET A 66 5.39 12.15 -1.50
C MET A 66 4.76 10.79 -1.20
N VAL A 67 3.71 10.80 -0.40
CA VAL A 67 2.82 9.66 -0.23
C VAL A 67 1.50 9.87 -0.97
N ALA A 68 0.85 8.77 -1.31
CA ALA A 68 -0.34 8.73 -2.14
C ALA A 68 -1.44 7.87 -1.49
N VAL A 69 -2.64 8.41 -1.29
CA VAL A 69 -3.80 7.70 -0.71
C VAL A 69 -5.02 7.79 -1.63
N ALA A 70 -6.01 6.92 -1.45
CA ALA A 70 -7.19 6.94 -2.30
C ALA A 70 -8.11 8.10 -1.90
N SER A 71 -8.54 8.15 -0.64
CA SER A 71 -9.58 9.08 -0.19
C SER A 71 -9.04 10.27 0.61
N LEU A 72 -9.89 11.29 0.79
CA LEU A 72 -9.59 12.42 1.66
C LEU A 72 -9.49 11.97 3.13
N ASP A 73 -10.32 11.03 3.58
CA ASP A 73 -10.28 10.51 4.95
C ASP A 73 -8.93 9.86 5.29
N GLU A 74 -8.35 9.11 4.36
CA GLU A 74 -7.01 8.53 4.54
C GLU A 74 -5.94 9.62 4.65
N ALA A 75 -6.06 10.70 3.87
CA ALA A 75 -5.14 11.82 3.89
C ALA A 75 -5.25 12.61 5.21
N LEU A 76 -6.47 12.86 5.68
CA LEU A 76 -6.74 13.54 6.94
C LEU A 76 -6.32 12.68 8.15
N ALA A 77 -6.53 11.37 8.11
CA ALA A 77 -6.04 10.46 9.15
C ALA A 77 -4.52 10.54 9.29
N LEU A 78 -3.78 10.59 8.18
CA LEU A 78 -2.32 10.81 8.22
C LEU A 78 -1.95 12.15 8.89
N ARG A 79 -2.71 13.22 8.61
CA ARG A 79 -2.49 14.54 9.24
C ARG A 79 -2.81 14.51 10.73
N GLN A 80 -3.88 13.84 11.15
CA GLN A 80 -4.26 13.65 12.56
C GLN A 80 -3.18 12.88 13.34
N HIS A 81 -2.49 11.94 12.68
CA HIS A 81 -1.32 11.25 13.21
C HIS A 81 -0.01 12.06 13.12
N GLY A 82 -0.07 13.35 12.77
CA GLY A 82 1.08 14.26 12.76
C GLY A 82 1.95 14.18 11.51
N SER A 83 1.53 13.48 10.45
CA SER A 83 2.31 13.42 9.21
C SER A 83 2.44 14.79 8.56
N THR A 84 3.67 15.21 8.28
CA THR A 84 4.00 16.44 7.54
C THR A 84 4.33 16.19 6.07
N ALA A 85 4.30 14.92 5.64
CA ALA A 85 4.61 14.51 4.28
C ALA A 85 3.74 15.25 3.23
N PRO A 86 4.26 15.50 2.01
CA PRO A 86 3.39 15.80 0.87
C PRO A 86 2.46 14.60 0.62
N ILE A 87 1.16 14.84 0.47
CA ILE A 87 0.13 13.81 0.28
C ILE A 87 -0.68 14.10 -0.97
N LEU A 88 -0.73 13.16 -1.91
CA LEU A 88 -1.67 13.14 -3.02
C LEU A 88 -2.87 12.25 -2.67
N CYS A 89 -4.10 12.72 -2.84
CA CYS A 89 -5.30 11.87 -2.86
C CYS A 89 -6.14 12.12 -4.11
N TRP A 90 -6.78 11.10 -4.69
CA TRP A 90 -7.35 11.20 -6.06
C TRP A 90 -8.73 10.59 -6.25
N LEU A 91 -9.28 9.92 -5.24
CA LEU A 91 -10.63 9.38 -5.29
C LEU A 91 -11.53 10.28 -4.45
N HIS A 92 -12.29 11.11 -5.16
CA HIS A 92 -13.14 12.12 -4.57
C HIS A 92 -14.60 11.79 -4.85
N GLU A 93 -15.41 11.77 -3.80
CA GLU A 93 -16.86 11.81 -3.92
C GLU A 93 -17.29 13.16 -4.51
N PRO A 94 -18.47 13.28 -5.14
CA PRO A 94 -18.94 14.55 -5.68
C PRO A 94 -18.97 15.69 -4.65
N THR A 95 -19.26 15.36 -3.39
CA THR A 95 -19.45 16.26 -2.24
C THR A 95 -18.26 16.33 -1.29
N PHE A 96 -17.08 15.85 -1.69
CA PHE A 96 -15.90 15.87 -0.82
C PHE A 96 -15.56 17.29 -0.34
N ASP A 97 -15.08 17.40 0.89
CA ASP A 97 -14.71 18.68 1.50
C ASP A 97 -13.36 19.20 0.96
N ALA A 98 -13.43 19.92 -0.16
CA ALA A 98 -12.25 20.54 -0.75
C ALA A 98 -11.62 21.61 0.16
N ALA A 99 -12.39 22.26 1.04
CA ALA A 99 -11.85 23.26 1.97
C ALA A 99 -10.97 22.59 3.03
N ALA A 100 -11.40 21.46 3.60
CA ALA A 100 -10.60 20.66 4.51
C ALA A 100 -9.29 20.18 3.84
N ALA A 101 -9.36 19.72 2.58
CA ALA A 101 -8.17 19.33 1.83
C ALA A 101 -7.15 20.49 1.69
N ILE A 102 -7.63 21.70 1.36
CA ILE A 102 -6.80 22.90 1.23
C ILE A 102 -6.19 23.31 2.58
N GLU A 103 -7.01 23.31 3.63
CA GLU A 103 -6.59 23.65 4.99
C GLU A 103 -5.41 22.78 5.44
N HIS A 104 -5.55 21.47 5.25
CA HIS A 104 -4.57 20.45 5.62
C HIS A 104 -3.45 20.23 4.60
N ARG A 105 -3.35 21.07 3.55
CA ARG A 105 -2.31 20.99 2.51
C ARG A 105 -2.25 19.59 1.89
N ILE A 106 -3.41 19.09 1.48
CA ILE A 106 -3.55 17.85 0.71
C ILE A 106 -3.60 18.21 -0.77
N GLU A 107 -2.80 17.50 -1.57
CA GLU A 107 -2.77 17.65 -3.02
C GLU A 107 -3.85 16.78 -3.66
N LEU A 108 -4.66 17.38 -4.54
CA LEU A 108 -5.87 16.72 -5.08
C LEU A 108 -5.64 16.21 -6.51
N GLY A 109 -5.94 14.94 -6.73
CA GLY A 109 -5.94 14.30 -8.05
C GLY A 109 -7.27 14.55 -8.77
N VAL A 110 -7.24 15.41 -9.78
CA VAL A 110 -8.44 15.92 -10.45
C VAL A 110 -8.75 15.12 -11.70
N SER A 111 -9.97 14.58 -11.77
CA SER A 111 -10.39 13.67 -12.84
C SER A 111 -11.46 14.25 -13.77
N SER A 112 -11.90 15.48 -13.56
CA SER A 112 -12.80 16.18 -14.49
C SER A 112 -12.69 17.70 -14.38
N PRO A 113 -13.09 18.45 -15.42
CA PRO A 113 -13.18 19.91 -15.37
C PRO A 113 -14.04 20.41 -14.21
N ASP A 114 -15.17 19.75 -13.93
CA ASP A 114 -16.08 20.13 -12.85
C ASP A 114 -15.48 19.94 -11.46
N GLN A 115 -14.72 18.86 -11.25
CA GLN A 115 -13.96 18.69 -10.01
C GLN A 115 -12.97 19.84 -9.83
N LEU A 116 -12.28 20.26 -10.89
CA LEU A 116 -11.33 21.37 -10.84
C LEU A 116 -12.01 22.69 -10.49
N ARG A 117 -13.17 22.97 -11.10
CA ARG A 117 -13.97 24.18 -10.81
C ARG A 117 -14.43 24.22 -9.35
N ARG A 118 -14.88 23.08 -8.79
CA ARG A 118 -15.26 22.99 -7.37
C ARG A 118 -14.06 23.27 -6.45
N ILE A 119 -12.89 22.72 -6.76
CA ILE A 119 -11.66 22.96 -6.01
C ILE A 119 -11.26 24.44 -6.07
N ALA A 120 -11.34 25.05 -7.25
CA ALA A 120 -11.05 26.48 -7.43
C ALA A 120 -12.03 27.37 -6.64
N ALA A 121 -13.33 27.02 -6.61
CA ALA A 121 -14.32 27.72 -5.81
C ALA A 121 -14.05 27.62 -4.30
N ALA A 122 -13.63 26.45 -3.82
CA ALA A 122 -13.22 26.26 -2.42
C ALA A 122 -11.94 27.04 -2.08
N ALA A 123 -10.97 27.10 -3.01
CA ALA A 123 -9.77 27.92 -2.86
C ALA A 123 -10.08 29.42 -2.78
N LEU A 124 -10.99 29.90 -3.63
CA LEU A 124 -11.48 31.28 -3.60
C LEU A 124 -12.15 31.59 -2.25
N SER A 125 -13.06 30.71 -1.80
CA SER A 125 -13.83 30.91 -0.57
C SER A 125 -12.97 30.86 0.69
N SER A 126 -11.92 30.03 0.70
CA SER A 126 -10.98 29.89 1.82
C SER A 126 -9.84 30.92 1.80
N GLY A 127 -9.68 31.67 0.70
CA GLY A 127 -8.55 32.60 0.50
C GLY A 127 -7.19 31.90 0.40
N ARG A 128 -7.15 30.59 0.14
CA ARG A 128 -5.93 29.77 0.10
C ARG A 128 -5.88 28.97 -1.20
N PRO A 129 -4.76 29.02 -1.95
CA PRO A 129 -4.64 28.25 -3.18
C PRO A 129 -4.63 26.74 -2.91
N ALA A 130 -5.37 25.99 -3.72
CA ALA A 130 -5.28 24.54 -3.75
C ALA A 130 -4.02 24.09 -4.52
N THR A 131 -3.57 22.86 -4.25
CA THR A 131 -2.58 22.18 -5.10
C THR A 131 -3.24 20.95 -5.72
N ALA A 132 -3.05 20.76 -7.03
CA ALA A 132 -3.70 19.68 -7.75
C ALA A 132 -2.81 19.02 -8.80
N GLN A 133 -3.07 17.74 -9.06
CA GLN A 133 -2.53 17.01 -10.20
C GLN A 133 -3.65 16.54 -11.12
N LEU A 134 -3.46 16.65 -12.43
CA LEU A 134 -4.47 16.27 -13.41
C LEU A 134 -4.38 14.78 -13.72
N LYS A 135 -5.48 14.05 -13.54
CA LYS A 135 -5.57 12.63 -13.86
C LYS A 135 -6.20 12.45 -15.22
N LEU A 136 -5.46 11.91 -16.18
CA LEU A 136 -5.96 11.59 -17.52
C LEU A 136 -6.37 10.12 -17.57
N ASP A 137 -7.47 9.79 -18.22
CA ASP A 137 -7.80 8.42 -18.58
C ASP A 137 -7.20 8.08 -19.94
N THR A 138 -6.21 7.19 -19.94
CA THR A 138 -5.53 6.73 -21.16
C THR A 138 -5.99 5.34 -21.56
N GLY A 139 -7.15 4.87 -21.11
CA GLY A 139 -7.77 3.61 -21.51
C GLY A 139 -7.96 2.60 -20.40
N LEU A 140 -7.80 3.00 -19.13
CA LEU A 140 -8.19 2.15 -18.00
C LEU A 140 -9.70 2.27 -17.73
N SER A 141 -10.33 3.37 -18.16
CA SER A 141 -11.79 3.57 -18.08
C SER A 141 -12.36 3.44 -16.67
N ARG A 142 -11.56 3.83 -15.66
CA ARG A 142 -11.91 3.72 -14.23
C ARG A 142 -12.09 5.08 -13.56
N ASN A 143 -11.16 6.00 -13.81
CA ASN A 143 -11.17 7.37 -13.28
C ASN A 143 -10.17 8.20 -14.12
N GLY A 144 -10.24 9.52 -14.04
CA GLY A 144 -9.47 10.44 -14.87
C GLY A 144 -10.33 11.06 -15.97
N ALA A 145 -9.89 12.21 -16.50
CA ALA A 145 -10.60 12.87 -17.57
C ALA A 145 -10.51 12.04 -18.85
N SER A 146 -11.65 11.84 -19.51
CA SER A 146 -11.70 11.17 -20.79
C SER A 146 -10.97 11.98 -21.86
N PRO A 147 -10.48 11.36 -22.95
CA PRO A 147 -9.78 12.05 -24.03
C PRO A 147 -10.52 13.28 -24.58
N GLU A 148 -11.85 13.19 -24.67
CA GLU A 148 -12.72 14.26 -25.18
C GLU A 148 -12.75 15.47 -24.24
N SER A 149 -12.48 15.24 -22.95
CA SER A 149 -12.51 16.27 -21.90
C SER A 149 -11.16 16.93 -21.64
N TRP A 150 -10.07 16.47 -22.28
CA TRP A 150 -8.71 16.96 -21.97
C TRP A 150 -8.52 18.44 -22.26
N ARG A 151 -9.04 18.95 -23.38
CA ARG A 151 -8.97 20.38 -23.72
C ARG A 151 -9.77 21.25 -22.75
N GLU A 152 -10.94 20.79 -22.33
CA GLU A 152 -11.74 21.49 -21.34
C GLU A 152 -11.04 21.49 -19.97
N LEU A 153 -10.45 20.37 -19.57
CA LEU A 153 -9.68 20.26 -18.34
C LEU A 153 -8.46 21.19 -18.37
N ALA A 154 -7.73 21.23 -19.47
CA ALA A 154 -6.61 22.14 -19.68
C ALA A 154 -7.03 23.61 -19.56
N THR A 155 -8.14 23.98 -20.19
CA THR A 155 -8.70 25.34 -20.13
C THR A 155 -9.07 25.71 -18.69
N ALA A 156 -9.77 24.81 -17.96
CA ALA A 156 -10.10 25.02 -16.56
C ALA A 156 -8.84 25.16 -15.68
N ALA A 157 -7.82 24.32 -15.92
CA ALA A 157 -6.55 24.36 -15.20
C ALA A 157 -5.77 25.64 -15.47
N GLN A 158 -5.74 26.10 -16.72
CA GLN A 158 -5.14 27.36 -17.11
C GLN A 158 -5.82 28.52 -16.38
N HIS A 159 -7.14 28.64 -16.47
CA HIS A 159 -7.89 29.72 -15.80
C HIS A 159 -7.67 29.73 -14.29
N ALA A 160 -7.78 28.56 -13.63
CA ALA A 160 -7.59 28.45 -12.19
C ALA A 160 -6.14 28.80 -11.76
N SER A 161 -5.14 28.48 -12.59
CA SER A 161 -3.75 28.84 -12.34
C SER A 161 -3.50 30.34 -12.50
N HIS A 162 -4.03 30.96 -13.56
CA HIS A 162 -3.90 32.42 -13.78
C HIS A 162 -4.60 33.25 -12.70
N ALA A 163 -5.72 32.75 -12.17
CA ALA A 163 -6.43 33.36 -11.05
C ALA A 163 -5.73 33.13 -9.69
N GLY A 164 -4.62 32.37 -9.64
CA GLY A 164 -3.92 32.05 -8.41
C GLY A 164 -4.69 31.11 -7.47
N LEU A 165 -5.76 30.45 -7.96
CA LEU A 165 -6.64 29.61 -7.14
C LEU A 165 -6.13 28.18 -7.01
N VAL A 166 -5.51 27.65 -8.07
CA VAL A 166 -5.01 26.28 -8.08
C VAL A 166 -3.62 26.24 -8.69
N ARG A 167 -2.68 25.61 -7.98
CA ARG A 167 -1.35 25.29 -8.49
C ARG A 167 -1.33 23.87 -9.04
N ILE A 168 -1.14 23.74 -10.35
CA ILE A 168 -1.01 22.43 -11.01
C ILE A 168 0.42 21.92 -10.90
N THR A 169 0.61 20.81 -10.20
CA THR A 169 1.94 20.26 -9.84
C THR A 169 2.29 19.01 -10.62
N GLY A 170 1.31 18.29 -11.18
CA GLY A 170 1.58 17.09 -11.97
C GLY A 170 0.45 16.68 -12.90
N VAL A 171 0.76 15.74 -13.79
CA VAL A 171 -0.20 15.01 -14.62
C VAL A 171 0.08 13.53 -14.48
N PHE A 172 -0.98 12.73 -14.39
CA PHE A 172 -0.81 11.28 -14.26
C PHE A 172 -1.92 10.47 -14.90
N SER A 173 -1.60 9.23 -15.22
CA SER A 173 -2.58 8.20 -15.58
C SER A 173 -2.21 6.87 -14.93
N HIS A 174 -2.96 5.80 -15.17
CA HIS A 174 -2.69 4.49 -14.60
C HIS A 174 -2.75 3.41 -15.69
N LEU A 175 -1.68 2.64 -15.82
CA LEU A 175 -1.61 1.51 -16.73
C LEU A 175 -2.56 0.39 -16.28
N ALA A 176 -3.17 -0.28 -17.25
CA ALA A 176 -3.89 -1.52 -17.05
C ALA A 176 -2.92 -2.69 -16.81
N ASN A 177 -1.68 -2.61 -17.34
CA ASN A 177 -0.70 -3.70 -17.35
C ASN A 177 -1.27 -4.98 -18.00
N ALA A 178 -2.05 -4.80 -19.07
CA ALA A 178 -2.68 -5.92 -19.79
C ALA A 178 -1.67 -6.64 -20.70
N SER A 179 -0.77 -5.89 -21.33
CA SER A 179 0.36 -6.38 -22.12
C SER A 179 1.35 -5.23 -22.36
N ALA A 180 2.58 -5.54 -22.77
CA ALA A 180 3.56 -4.51 -23.13
C ALA A 180 3.07 -3.60 -24.28
N GLU A 181 2.38 -4.16 -25.27
CA GLU A 181 1.79 -3.40 -26.38
C GLU A 181 0.67 -2.47 -25.91
N ALA A 182 -0.23 -2.98 -25.05
CA ALA A 182 -1.31 -2.17 -24.49
C ALA A 182 -0.75 -1.03 -23.62
N ASP A 183 0.30 -1.29 -22.85
CA ASP A 183 0.95 -0.27 -22.01
C ASP A 183 1.62 0.82 -22.86
N LEU A 184 2.28 0.46 -23.96
CA LEU A 184 2.82 1.41 -24.93
C LEU A 184 1.72 2.24 -25.58
N ALA A 185 0.57 1.63 -25.93
CA ALA A 185 -0.57 2.37 -26.46
C ALA A 185 -1.17 3.35 -25.44
N GLN A 186 -1.23 2.97 -24.15
CA GLN A 186 -1.61 3.89 -23.07
C GLN A 186 -0.61 5.03 -22.89
N ALA A 187 0.69 4.75 -23.02
CA ALA A 187 1.75 5.75 -22.95
C ALA A 187 1.66 6.75 -24.11
N ALA A 188 1.42 6.29 -25.33
CA ALA A 188 1.19 7.17 -26.49
C ALA A 188 -0.02 8.09 -26.29
N ARG A 189 -1.12 7.57 -25.71
CA ARG A 189 -2.28 8.39 -25.33
C ARG A 189 -1.94 9.37 -24.20
N PHE A 190 -1.10 8.98 -23.25
CA PHE A 190 -0.62 9.88 -22.20
C PHE A 190 0.18 11.04 -22.79
N GLU A 191 1.10 10.79 -23.73
CA GLU A 191 1.84 11.85 -24.45
C GLU A 191 0.91 12.79 -25.21
N HIS A 192 -0.10 12.25 -25.90
CA HIS A 192 -1.09 13.07 -26.58
C HIS A 192 -1.83 14.00 -25.59
N GLY A 193 -2.27 13.47 -24.45
CA GLY A 193 -2.90 14.27 -23.41
C GLY A 193 -1.97 15.34 -22.81
N LEU A 194 -0.69 15.02 -22.62
CA LEU A 194 0.32 16.01 -22.20
C LEU A 194 0.47 17.13 -23.25
N ALA A 195 0.46 16.80 -24.54
CA ALA A 195 0.54 17.78 -25.62
C ALA A 195 -0.69 18.71 -25.65
N GLU A 196 -1.89 18.18 -25.43
CA GLU A 196 -3.14 18.95 -25.34
C GLU A 196 -3.12 19.94 -24.16
N LEU A 197 -2.67 19.50 -22.97
CA LEU A 197 -2.48 20.39 -21.82
C LEU A 197 -1.43 21.48 -22.11
N ALA A 198 -0.31 21.09 -22.74
CA ALA A 198 0.81 21.95 -23.04
C ALA A 198 0.50 23.04 -24.09
N ALA A 199 -0.43 22.77 -25.01
CA ALA A 199 -0.93 23.75 -25.99
C ALA A 199 -1.65 24.93 -25.32
N LEU A 200 -2.19 24.73 -24.11
CA LEU A 200 -2.82 25.77 -23.28
C LEU A 200 -1.90 26.24 -22.14
N GLY A 201 -0.60 25.95 -22.23
CA GLY A 201 0.40 26.43 -21.27
C GLY A 201 0.45 25.66 -19.95
N VAL A 202 -0.30 24.56 -19.80
CA VAL A 202 -0.27 23.73 -18.58
C VAL A 202 0.86 22.70 -18.69
N ARG A 203 2.01 22.99 -18.08
CA ARG A 203 3.24 22.18 -18.15
C ARG A 203 3.82 21.87 -16.76
N PRO A 204 3.12 21.07 -15.94
CA PRO A 204 3.59 20.78 -14.59
C PRO A 204 4.82 19.85 -14.59
N PRO A 205 5.67 19.92 -13.55
CA PRO A 205 6.96 19.24 -13.51
C PRO A 205 6.90 17.75 -13.15
N LEU A 206 5.76 17.22 -12.71
CA LEU A 206 5.59 15.81 -12.34
C LEU A 206 4.69 15.10 -13.34
N ARG A 207 5.27 14.33 -14.26
CA ARG A 207 4.56 13.36 -15.08
C ARG A 207 4.79 11.97 -14.50
N HIS A 208 3.73 11.21 -14.29
CA HIS A 208 3.86 9.85 -13.76
C HIS A 208 2.79 8.91 -14.31
N LEU A 209 3.22 7.75 -14.79
CA LEU A 209 2.36 6.75 -15.43
C LEU A 209 2.51 5.39 -14.73
N ALA A 210 3.75 4.90 -14.65
CA ALA A 210 4.09 3.61 -14.10
C ALA A 210 3.67 3.42 -12.63
N ALA A 211 2.97 2.32 -12.37
CA ALA A 211 2.81 1.72 -11.05
C ALA A 211 3.89 0.66 -10.80
N SER A 212 3.80 -0.13 -9.71
CA SER A 212 4.84 -1.10 -9.32
C SER A 212 5.34 -2.00 -10.46
N ALA A 213 4.46 -2.58 -11.28
CA ALA A 213 4.84 -3.48 -12.37
C ALA A 213 5.73 -2.77 -13.41
N ALA A 214 5.20 -1.76 -14.10
CA ALA A 214 5.94 -0.98 -15.08
C ALA A 214 7.15 -0.21 -14.49
N ALA A 215 7.10 0.17 -13.20
CA ALA A 215 8.24 0.82 -12.54
C ALA A 215 9.44 -0.12 -12.47
N LEU A 216 9.20 -1.41 -12.24
CA LEU A 216 10.24 -2.44 -12.20
C LEU A 216 10.67 -2.83 -13.62
N SER A 217 9.72 -3.15 -14.50
CA SER A 217 9.99 -3.80 -15.80
C SER A 217 10.14 -2.86 -16.99
N SER A 218 9.69 -1.59 -16.91
CA SER A 218 9.59 -0.70 -18.07
C SER A 218 10.24 0.67 -17.83
N PRO A 219 11.58 0.78 -17.92
CA PRO A 219 12.30 2.04 -17.69
C PRO A 219 11.79 3.24 -18.50
N HIS A 220 11.36 3.00 -19.75
CA HIS A 220 10.83 4.03 -20.64
C HIS A 220 9.44 4.57 -20.24
N LEU A 221 8.75 3.94 -19.28
CA LEU A 221 7.44 4.35 -18.76
C LEU A 221 7.52 5.03 -17.39
N ARG A 222 8.72 5.29 -16.86
CA ARG A 222 8.92 5.86 -15.51
C ARG A 222 8.66 7.36 -15.44
N TYR A 223 8.78 8.09 -16.56
CA TYR A 223 8.60 9.55 -16.60
C TYR A 223 9.40 10.28 -15.49
N ASP A 224 8.86 11.34 -14.88
CA ASP A 224 9.53 12.09 -13.84
C ASP A 224 9.34 11.46 -12.45
N ALA A 225 8.32 10.62 -12.29
CA ALA A 225 8.06 9.86 -11.07
C ALA A 225 7.32 8.53 -11.32
N VAL A 226 7.58 7.56 -10.46
CA VAL A 226 6.84 6.28 -10.37
C VAL A 226 5.92 6.26 -9.16
N ARG A 227 4.72 5.70 -9.28
CA ARG A 227 3.75 5.56 -8.18
C ARG A 227 3.67 4.12 -7.69
N VAL A 228 4.47 3.77 -6.70
CA VAL A 228 4.67 2.39 -6.24
C VAL A 228 3.83 2.08 -5.01
N GLY A 229 3.06 1.00 -5.07
CA GLY A 229 2.38 0.41 -3.92
C GLY A 229 3.12 -0.85 -3.51
N LEU A 230 2.73 -1.97 -4.13
CA LEU A 230 3.26 -3.32 -3.86
C LEU A 230 4.79 -3.38 -3.70
N ALA A 231 5.53 -2.79 -4.64
CA ALA A 231 7.00 -2.85 -4.62
C ALA A 231 7.61 -2.18 -3.37
N ALA A 232 6.99 -1.13 -2.84
CA ALA A 232 7.46 -0.52 -1.59
C ALA A 232 7.34 -1.49 -0.40
N TYR A 233 6.32 -2.34 -0.41
CA TYR A 233 6.05 -3.35 0.63
C TYR A 233 6.75 -4.69 0.38
N GLY A 234 7.57 -4.77 -0.66
CA GLY A 234 8.34 -5.96 -0.98
C GLY A 234 7.55 -7.08 -1.63
N LEU A 235 6.41 -6.73 -2.26
CA LEU A 235 5.52 -7.67 -2.92
C LEU A 235 5.69 -7.57 -4.43
N GLU A 236 5.82 -8.73 -5.09
CA GLU A 236 5.91 -8.80 -6.55
C GLU A 236 4.53 -8.53 -7.18
N PRO A 237 4.44 -7.74 -8.26
CA PRO A 237 3.17 -7.47 -8.96
C PRO A 237 2.61 -8.65 -9.76
N GLY A 238 3.42 -9.67 -10.03
CA GLY A 238 3.06 -10.86 -10.77
C GLY A 238 3.71 -12.12 -10.17
N PRO A 239 3.42 -13.31 -10.73
CA PRO A 239 3.95 -14.57 -10.21
C PRO A 239 5.47 -14.71 -10.41
N GLU A 240 5.99 -14.06 -11.44
CA GLU A 240 7.43 -14.03 -11.72
C GLU A 240 8.06 -12.80 -11.08
N ARG A 241 9.32 -12.96 -10.65
CA ARG A 241 10.12 -11.83 -10.19
C ARG A 241 10.27 -10.83 -11.32
N SER A 242 10.05 -9.56 -10.98
CA SER A 242 10.14 -8.50 -11.98
C SER A 242 11.54 -8.43 -12.60
N PRO A 243 11.66 -8.36 -13.93
CA PRO A 243 12.94 -8.18 -14.59
C PRO A 243 13.53 -6.83 -14.18
N GLY A 244 14.81 -6.78 -13.81
CA GLY A 244 15.48 -5.53 -13.40
C GLY A 244 16.43 -5.65 -12.20
N GLY A 245 16.55 -6.82 -11.58
CA GLY A 245 17.55 -7.08 -10.52
C GLY A 245 17.29 -6.39 -9.18
N ILE A 246 16.18 -5.64 -9.04
CA ILE A 246 15.76 -5.09 -7.76
C ILE A 246 15.24 -6.23 -6.89
N MET A 247 16.02 -6.62 -5.89
CA MET A 247 15.61 -7.61 -4.89
C MET A 247 14.72 -6.94 -3.84
N LEU A 248 13.42 -7.10 -4.02
CA LEU A 248 12.40 -6.69 -3.06
C LEU A 248 12.47 -7.54 -1.79
N ARG A 249 12.20 -6.90 -0.64
CA ARG A 249 12.17 -7.56 0.68
C ARG A 249 10.79 -7.40 1.31
N PRO A 250 10.04 -8.50 1.58
CA PRO A 250 8.73 -8.42 2.21
C PRO A 250 8.77 -7.63 3.52
N VAL A 251 7.86 -6.67 3.65
CA VAL A 251 7.83 -5.77 4.82
C VAL A 251 7.05 -6.37 5.98
N MET A 252 5.95 -7.09 5.70
CA MET A 252 5.11 -7.70 6.74
C MET A 252 5.51 -9.13 7.05
N THR A 253 5.61 -9.46 8.33
CA THR A 253 5.55 -10.83 8.85
C THR A 253 4.33 -10.97 9.74
N LEU A 254 3.38 -11.83 9.36
CA LEU A 254 2.22 -12.13 10.20
C LEU A 254 2.59 -13.26 11.16
N ALA A 255 2.56 -12.97 12.44
CA ALA A 255 2.98 -13.90 13.48
C ALA A 255 2.07 -13.85 14.71
N THR A 256 2.15 -14.91 15.50
CA THR A 256 1.47 -15.06 16.79
C THR A 256 2.22 -16.11 17.60
N GLU A 257 1.63 -16.57 18.70
CA GLU A 257 2.11 -17.64 19.56
C GLU A 257 1.01 -18.70 19.69
N LEU A 258 1.40 -19.96 19.90
CA LEU A 258 0.45 -21.02 20.23
C LEU A 258 -0.27 -20.70 21.55
N VAL A 259 -1.60 -20.73 21.58
CA VAL A 259 -2.37 -20.54 22.83
C VAL A 259 -2.62 -21.86 23.56
N ALA A 260 -2.60 -22.97 22.84
CA ALA A 260 -2.77 -24.30 23.42
C ALA A 260 -2.12 -25.37 22.54
N VAL A 261 -1.77 -26.48 23.18
CA VAL A 261 -1.33 -27.71 22.51
C VAL A 261 -2.13 -28.89 23.06
N ARG A 262 -2.71 -29.69 22.17
CA ARG A 262 -3.50 -30.90 22.44
C ARG A 262 -2.66 -32.12 22.09
N ARG A 263 -2.19 -32.85 23.11
CA ARG A 263 -1.23 -33.97 22.98
C ARG A 263 -1.90 -35.34 22.85
N GLU A 264 -3.20 -35.40 23.07
CA GLU A 264 -4.03 -36.58 22.91
C GLU A 264 -4.24 -36.98 21.42
N ARG A 265 -3.83 -36.12 20.48
CA ARG A 265 -3.80 -36.40 19.04
C ARG A 265 -2.40 -36.75 18.57
N GLN A 266 -2.31 -37.53 17.49
CA GLN A 266 -1.06 -37.88 16.81
C GLN A 266 -1.15 -37.45 15.32
N PRO A 267 -0.37 -36.46 14.86
CA PRO A 267 0.54 -35.61 15.65
C PRO A 267 -0.22 -34.70 16.64
N PRO A 268 0.47 -34.10 17.64
CA PRO A 268 -0.13 -33.10 18.52
C PRO A 268 -0.75 -31.94 17.71
N LEU A 269 -1.81 -31.35 18.25
CA LEU A 269 -2.50 -30.24 17.59
C LEU A 269 -2.21 -28.93 18.33
N GLY A 270 -1.73 -27.93 17.60
CA GLY A 270 -1.51 -26.57 18.11
C GLY A 270 -2.70 -25.67 17.78
N ILE A 271 -3.09 -24.80 18.72
CA ILE A 271 -4.12 -23.77 18.50
C ILE A 271 -3.44 -22.42 18.27
N VAL A 272 -3.77 -21.81 17.14
CA VAL A 272 -3.26 -20.51 16.69
C VAL A 272 -4.40 -19.49 16.81
N PRO A 273 -4.25 -18.40 17.57
CA PRO A 273 -5.33 -17.45 17.83
C PRO A 273 -5.51 -16.44 16.68
N LEU A 274 -5.57 -16.93 15.44
CA LEU A 274 -5.86 -16.14 14.24
C LEU A 274 -6.94 -16.85 13.43
N GLY A 275 -8.04 -16.15 13.17
CA GLY A 275 -9.14 -16.66 12.37
C GLY A 275 -9.55 -15.69 11.25
N TYR A 276 -10.68 -15.97 10.62
CA TYR A 276 -11.12 -15.17 9.48
C TYR A 276 -11.54 -13.74 9.83
N ALA A 277 -11.88 -13.45 11.09
CA ALA A 277 -12.12 -12.07 11.54
C ALA A 277 -10.82 -11.25 11.66
N ASP A 278 -9.67 -11.91 11.71
CA ASP A 278 -8.35 -11.28 11.74
C ASP A 278 -7.74 -11.13 10.33
N GLY A 279 -8.38 -11.71 9.32
CA GLY A 279 -7.94 -11.67 7.93
C GLY A 279 -7.35 -12.99 7.39
N LEU A 280 -7.34 -14.08 8.17
CA LEU A 280 -6.98 -15.42 7.68
C LEU A 280 -8.14 -16.02 6.88
N PRO A 281 -8.08 -16.12 5.53
CA PRO A 281 -9.26 -16.47 4.75
C PRO A 281 -9.79 -17.86 5.06
N ARG A 282 -11.08 -17.97 5.40
CA ARG A 282 -11.73 -19.23 5.78
C ARG A 282 -11.57 -20.34 4.71
N ALA A 283 -11.52 -19.94 3.44
CA ALA A 283 -11.38 -20.83 2.29
C ALA A 283 -10.02 -21.55 2.22
N LEU A 284 -9.01 -21.11 2.98
CA LEU A 284 -7.71 -21.79 3.09
C LEU A 284 -7.76 -23.06 3.95
N GLY A 285 -8.83 -23.30 4.70
CA GLY A 285 -8.97 -24.50 5.52
C GLY A 285 -8.85 -25.76 4.67
N ASP A 286 -8.02 -26.70 5.11
CA ASP A 286 -7.72 -27.98 4.44
C ASP A 286 -7.16 -27.85 3.00
N ARG A 287 -6.61 -26.69 2.61
CA ARG A 287 -5.99 -26.47 1.28
C ARG A 287 -4.46 -26.66 1.27
N GLY A 288 -3.90 -27.31 2.28
CA GLY A 288 -2.47 -27.64 2.34
C GLY A 288 -1.53 -26.45 2.61
N ILE A 289 -2.06 -25.28 3.02
CA ILE A 289 -1.22 -24.17 3.47
C ILE A 289 -0.53 -24.54 4.79
N THR A 290 0.70 -24.06 4.94
CA THR A 290 1.53 -24.35 6.10
C THR A 290 1.91 -23.06 6.82
N VAL A 291 2.12 -23.17 8.13
CA VAL A 291 2.74 -22.15 8.97
C VAL A 291 4.09 -22.65 9.45
N ARG A 292 4.92 -21.76 9.97
CA ARG A 292 6.20 -22.15 10.58
C ARG A 292 6.16 -22.11 12.09
N VAL A 293 6.53 -23.22 12.73
CA VAL A 293 6.62 -23.40 14.19
C VAL A 293 7.94 -24.08 14.53
N ARG A 294 8.74 -23.50 15.44
CA ARG A 294 10.08 -24.02 15.83
C ARG A 294 11.02 -24.35 14.65
N GLY A 295 10.90 -23.61 13.55
CA GLY A 295 11.71 -23.84 12.35
C GLY A 295 11.11 -24.82 11.34
N GLU A 296 10.07 -25.57 11.72
CA GLU A 296 9.40 -26.55 10.88
C GLU A 296 8.17 -25.96 10.18
N ARG A 297 7.89 -26.42 8.95
CA ARG A 297 6.64 -26.11 8.25
C ARG A 297 5.59 -27.16 8.62
N VAL A 298 4.49 -26.70 9.20
CA VAL A 298 3.39 -27.55 9.67
C VAL A 298 2.07 -27.11 9.03
N PRO A 299 1.19 -28.03 8.62
CA PRO A 299 -0.05 -27.67 7.93
C PRO A 299 -1.09 -27.09 8.89
N ILE A 300 -1.86 -26.11 8.39
CA ILE A 300 -3.15 -25.77 8.96
C ILE A 300 -4.10 -26.93 8.65
N ILE A 301 -4.81 -27.41 9.68
CA ILE A 301 -5.73 -28.55 9.57
C ILE A 301 -7.13 -28.18 10.03
N GLY A 302 -8.12 -28.75 9.36
CA GLY A 302 -9.52 -28.45 9.57
C GLY A 302 -9.92 -27.07 9.06
N GLN A 303 -11.15 -26.71 9.41
CA GLN A 303 -11.73 -25.44 9.02
C GLN A 303 -11.20 -24.31 9.90
N ILE A 304 -10.94 -23.15 9.28
CA ILE A 304 -10.54 -21.94 9.99
C ILE A 304 -11.76 -21.33 10.70
N GLY A 305 -11.64 -21.14 12.01
CA GLY A 305 -12.65 -20.49 12.84
C GLY A 305 -12.64 -18.97 12.72
N MET A 306 -13.55 -18.32 13.45
CA MET A 306 -13.64 -16.84 13.45
C MET A 306 -12.38 -16.20 14.04
N ASP A 307 -11.87 -16.77 15.14
CA ASP A 307 -10.81 -16.17 15.96
C ASP A 307 -9.57 -17.07 16.12
N GLU A 308 -9.63 -18.32 15.63
CA GLU A 308 -8.56 -19.31 15.76
C GLU A 308 -8.56 -20.35 14.63
N CYS A 309 -7.41 -21.01 14.46
CA CYS A 309 -7.25 -22.18 13.60
C CYS A 309 -6.33 -23.23 14.27
N ALA A 310 -6.34 -24.45 13.73
CA ALA A 310 -5.54 -25.56 14.25
C ALA A 310 -4.40 -25.91 13.28
N VAL A 311 -3.27 -26.33 13.84
CA VAL A 311 -2.10 -26.81 13.08
C VAL A 311 -1.66 -28.19 13.56
N ALA A 312 -1.20 -29.03 12.64
CA ALA A 312 -0.67 -30.36 12.97
C ALA A 312 0.83 -30.28 13.28
N LEU A 313 1.21 -30.41 14.55
CA LEU A 313 2.59 -30.24 15.01
C LEU A 313 3.44 -31.48 14.70
N THR A 314 3.95 -31.57 13.48
CA THR A 314 4.80 -32.67 12.99
C THR A 314 6.29 -32.38 13.20
N GLY A 315 7.14 -33.42 13.06
CA GLY A 315 8.60 -33.27 13.13
C GLY A 315 9.08 -32.62 14.43
N GLY A 316 10.04 -31.70 14.33
CA GLY A 316 10.55 -30.94 15.47
C GLY A 316 9.49 -30.06 16.17
N ALA A 317 8.39 -29.73 15.49
CA ALA A 317 7.30 -28.96 16.09
C ALA A 317 6.43 -29.80 17.04
N ALA A 318 6.51 -31.13 17.05
CA ALA A 318 5.77 -31.98 18.00
C ALA A 318 6.12 -31.68 19.48
N ALA A 319 7.30 -31.13 19.72
CA ALA A 319 7.75 -30.68 21.03
C ALA A 319 7.24 -29.27 21.41
N ALA A 320 6.49 -28.59 20.54
CA ALA A 320 6.06 -27.22 20.79
C ALA A 320 5.15 -27.09 22.01
N THR A 321 5.20 -25.92 22.63
CA THR A 321 4.43 -25.55 23.82
C THR A 321 3.64 -24.26 23.59
N PRO A 322 2.59 -23.98 24.38
CA PRO A 322 1.98 -22.66 24.39
C PRO A 322 3.04 -21.56 24.57
N GLY A 323 2.91 -20.45 23.84
CA GLY A 323 3.92 -19.39 23.76
C GLY A 323 4.95 -19.57 22.62
N ASP A 324 5.08 -20.77 22.02
CA ASP A 324 5.97 -20.92 20.87
C ASP A 324 5.46 -20.11 19.67
N ARG A 325 6.36 -19.36 19.03
CA ARG A 325 6.08 -18.47 17.90
C ARG A 325 5.60 -19.27 16.68
N VAL A 326 4.53 -18.77 16.07
CA VAL A 326 3.93 -19.25 14.83
C VAL A 326 4.02 -18.13 13.80
N VAL A 327 4.65 -18.41 12.65
CA VAL A 327 4.70 -17.47 11.51
C VAL A 327 3.80 -17.98 10.40
N LEU A 328 2.79 -17.17 10.06
CA LEU A 328 1.79 -17.52 9.05
C LEU A 328 2.30 -17.20 7.64
N PHE A 329 2.91 -16.03 7.48
CA PHE A 329 3.69 -15.66 6.29
C PHE A 329 4.71 -14.57 6.63
N GLY A 330 5.74 -14.43 5.79
CA GLY A 330 6.79 -13.41 5.92
C GLY A 330 7.83 -13.56 4.80
N ASP A 331 9.08 -13.20 5.08
CA ASP A 331 10.17 -13.31 4.10
C ASP A 331 10.61 -14.79 3.85
N PRO A 332 10.46 -15.31 2.62
CA PRO A 332 10.91 -16.66 2.28
C PRO A 332 12.42 -16.84 2.37
N ALA A 333 13.22 -15.78 2.24
CA ALA A 333 14.68 -15.84 2.32
C ALA A 333 15.18 -16.27 3.71
N VAL A 334 14.36 -16.06 4.76
CA VAL A 334 14.64 -16.57 6.11
C VAL A 334 13.86 -17.84 6.44
N GLY A 335 13.16 -18.43 5.46
CA GLY A 335 12.38 -19.65 5.57
C GLY A 335 10.95 -19.47 6.12
N HIS A 336 10.37 -18.27 6.06
CA HIS A 336 8.94 -18.10 6.36
C HIS A 336 8.09 -18.51 5.15
N PRO A 337 6.82 -18.93 5.34
CA PRO A 337 5.88 -19.07 4.24
C PRO A 337 5.74 -17.76 3.47
N ALA A 338 5.65 -17.83 2.14
CA ALA A 338 5.39 -16.65 1.32
C ALA A 338 3.90 -16.28 1.41
N VAL A 339 3.56 -14.99 1.29
CA VAL A 339 2.15 -14.58 1.21
C VAL A 339 1.50 -15.07 -0.09
N GLU A 340 2.31 -15.26 -1.13
CA GLU A 340 1.93 -15.79 -2.43
C GLU A 340 1.28 -17.17 -2.32
N GLU A 341 1.72 -18.00 -1.37
CA GLU A 341 1.13 -19.33 -1.13
C GLU A 341 -0.38 -19.23 -0.79
N TRP A 342 -0.81 -18.16 -0.10
CA TRP A 342 -2.23 -17.93 0.19
C TRP A 342 -2.96 -17.46 -1.06
N SER A 343 -2.38 -16.52 -1.80
CA SER A 343 -3.05 -15.98 -2.99
C SER A 343 -3.19 -17.02 -4.09
N GLU A 344 -2.20 -17.87 -4.30
CA GLU A 344 -2.23 -18.96 -5.28
C GLU A 344 -3.34 -19.97 -4.94
N GLN A 345 -3.42 -20.40 -3.68
CA GLN A 345 -4.45 -21.34 -3.22
C GLN A 345 -5.88 -20.80 -3.31
N LEU A 346 -6.04 -19.47 -3.30
CA LEU A 346 -7.33 -18.79 -3.39
C LEU A 346 -7.65 -18.31 -4.80
N GLY A 347 -6.73 -18.42 -5.76
CA GLY A 347 -6.90 -17.83 -7.10
C GLY A 347 -7.03 -16.31 -7.05
N THR A 348 -6.31 -15.66 -6.15
CA THR A 348 -6.27 -14.20 -5.98
C THR A 348 -4.82 -13.70 -6.05
N ILE A 349 -4.56 -12.53 -5.47
CA ILE A 349 -3.31 -11.78 -5.52
C ILE A 349 -2.78 -11.45 -4.12
N ASN A 350 -1.46 -11.36 -3.97
CA ASN A 350 -0.80 -11.09 -2.69
C ASN A 350 -1.28 -9.79 -2.00
N TYR A 351 -1.61 -8.76 -2.78
CA TYR A 351 -2.07 -7.48 -2.26
C TYR A 351 -3.46 -7.54 -1.62
N GLU A 352 -4.33 -8.45 -2.06
CA GLU A 352 -5.59 -8.69 -1.37
C GLU A 352 -5.35 -9.28 0.02
N ILE A 353 -4.40 -10.22 0.14
CA ILE A 353 -4.11 -10.92 1.39
C ILE A 353 -3.63 -9.94 2.46
N VAL A 354 -2.60 -9.14 2.17
CA VAL A 354 -2.03 -8.21 3.16
C VAL A 354 -3.01 -7.08 3.52
N ALA A 355 -3.81 -6.60 2.55
CA ALA A 355 -4.76 -5.52 2.78
C ALA A 355 -5.96 -5.96 3.64
N ARG A 356 -6.25 -7.27 3.69
CA ARG A 356 -7.34 -7.84 4.49
C ARG A 356 -6.98 -8.15 5.94
N ILE A 357 -5.71 -7.99 6.34
CA ILE A 357 -5.32 -8.18 7.74
C ILE A 357 -6.08 -7.17 8.61
N GLY A 358 -6.93 -7.69 9.49
CA GLY A 358 -7.93 -6.90 10.21
C GLY A 358 -7.34 -6.05 11.35
N PRO A 359 -8.10 -5.10 11.91
CA PRO A 359 -7.62 -4.18 12.95
C PRO A 359 -7.33 -4.86 14.30
N ARG A 360 -7.82 -6.09 14.53
CA ARG A 360 -7.49 -6.90 15.73
C ARG A 360 -6.03 -7.34 15.76
N VAL A 361 -5.37 -7.40 14.59
CA VAL A 361 -3.95 -7.71 14.47
C VAL A 361 -3.15 -6.42 14.68
N GLN A 362 -2.40 -6.35 15.76
CA GLN A 362 -1.62 -5.16 16.08
C GLN A 362 -0.42 -5.04 15.13
N ARG A 363 -0.18 -3.85 14.58
CA ARG A 363 1.02 -3.58 13.78
C ARG A 363 2.14 -3.18 14.71
N ARG A 364 3.29 -3.85 14.62
CA ARG A 364 4.48 -3.56 15.41
C ARG A 364 5.67 -3.37 14.48
N THR A 365 6.31 -2.21 14.53
CA THR A 365 7.54 -1.98 13.76
C THR A 365 8.68 -2.82 14.31
N ILE A 366 9.51 -3.38 13.42
CA ILE A 366 10.73 -4.11 13.78
C ILE A 366 11.93 -3.59 13.00
N GLY A 367 13.10 -3.71 13.61
CA GLY A 367 14.37 -3.18 13.11
C GLY A 367 14.63 -1.72 13.55
N PRO A 368 15.89 -1.26 13.46
CA PRO A 368 16.25 0.15 13.64
C PRO A 368 15.81 0.99 12.44
#